data_AF-D0R3L4-F1
#
_entry.id   AF-D0R3L4-F1
#
_cell.length_a   1.000
_cell.length_b   1.000
_cell.length_c   1.000
_cell.angle_alpha   90.00
_cell.angle_beta   90.00
_cell.angle_gamma   90.00
#
_symmetry.space_group_name_H-M   'P 1'
#
loop_
_entity.id
_entity.type
_entity.pdbx_description
1 polymer ?
#
loop_
_entity_poly.entity_id
_entity_poly.type
_entity_poly.pdbx_seq_one_letter_code
_entity_poly.pdbx_strand_id
1 'polypeptide(L)'
;MRSLIRKPSLKKSFKARTTGRAKRAVKKAIVPGYGQKGMGIANPKRALYNKTYNATSIDALKTLKNIKSSKIRPDEISSDGFYEMKKLGWFGKKVSENDLKPSDLPVKLEVSIEEENNKRINTKTGYRVFVQSKINQANSAFLKSITPHREKNQKDVLIDYINPRFYFGLMAYRMGEYELAEQQLFKLVYLMPKANRLLAMLYRKEKRYHDAYLVIKEGQQSTVAQHLYTLSLISDEEILKAKELADNRQKNDKSKLHISMFENLRK
;
A
#
# COMPACT_ATOMS: atom_id res chain seq x y z
N MET A 1 26.49 39.61 -7.16
CA MET A 1 25.43 38.93 -6.38
C MET A 1 25.89 37.53 -5.99
N ARG A 2 25.81 37.14 -4.71
CA ARG A 2 26.08 35.77 -4.24
C ARG A 2 24.89 34.90 -4.65
N SER A 3 25.10 33.85 -5.45
CA SER A 3 24.00 33.00 -5.91
C SER A 3 23.38 32.25 -4.73
N LEU A 4 22.05 32.26 -4.64
CA LEU A 4 21.26 31.47 -3.68
C LEU A 4 21.44 29.96 -3.87
N ILE A 5 21.93 29.53 -5.04
CA ILE A 5 22.11 28.12 -5.40
C ILE A 5 23.53 27.67 -5.06
N ARG A 6 23.64 26.52 -4.38
CA ARG A 6 24.93 25.88 -4.12
C ARG A 6 25.50 25.29 -5.41
N LYS A 7 26.74 25.65 -5.74
CA LYS A 7 27.46 25.03 -6.88
C LYS A 7 27.66 23.53 -6.65
N PRO A 8 27.08 22.65 -7.48
CA PRO A 8 27.32 21.22 -7.37
C PRO A 8 28.78 20.90 -7.76
N SER A 9 29.39 19.94 -7.07
CA SER A 9 30.71 19.42 -7.44
C SER A 9 30.68 17.90 -7.44
N LEU A 10 30.66 17.32 -8.65
CA LEU A 10 30.49 15.89 -8.87
C LEU A 10 31.62 15.08 -8.22
N LYS A 11 32.87 15.54 -8.36
CA LYS A 11 34.04 14.93 -7.72
C LYS A 11 33.92 14.86 -6.19
N LYS A 12 33.47 15.95 -5.54
CA LYS A 12 33.28 15.98 -4.08
C LYS A 12 32.09 15.12 -3.65
N SER A 13 31.01 15.11 -4.43
CA SER A 13 29.84 14.26 -4.20
C SER A 13 30.21 12.77 -4.26
N PHE A 14 30.96 12.36 -5.28
CA PHE A 14 31.42 10.97 -5.44
C PHE A 14 32.36 10.55 -4.30
N LYS A 15 33.36 11.38 -3.98
CA LYS A 15 34.30 11.12 -2.87
C LYS A 15 33.58 11.02 -1.52
N ALA A 16 32.54 11.83 -1.29
CA ALA A 16 31.75 11.78 -0.07
C ALA A 16 30.95 10.47 0.07
N ARG A 17 30.58 9.83 -1.05
CA ARG A 17 29.84 8.56 -1.12
C ARG A 17 30.74 7.32 -1.03
N THR A 18 31.99 7.42 -1.50
CA THR A 18 32.95 6.31 -1.47
C THR A 18 33.87 6.40 -0.25
N THR A 19 35.09 6.92 -0.42
CA THR A 19 36.14 6.97 0.60
C THR A 19 35.71 7.76 1.85
N GLY A 20 34.96 8.85 1.67
CA GLY A 20 34.43 9.63 2.78
C GLY A 20 33.38 8.90 3.61
N ARG A 21 32.60 7.99 3.00
CA ARG A 21 31.62 7.17 3.73
C ARG A 21 32.33 6.14 4.61
N ALA A 22 33.32 5.44 4.05
CA ALA A 22 34.12 4.46 4.78
C ALA A 22 34.80 5.09 6.01
N LYS A 23 35.48 6.23 5.83
CA LYS A 23 36.14 6.94 6.95
C LYS A 23 35.16 7.38 8.04
N ARG A 24 33.94 7.82 7.69
CA ARG A 24 32.91 8.20 8.68
C ARG A 24 32.36 6.98 9.42
N ALA A 25 32.23 5.83 8.76
CA ALA A 25 31.78 4.60 9.40
C ALA A 25 32.76 4.15 10.49
N VAL A 26 34.06 4.15 10.17
CA VAL A 26 35.11 3.86 11.16
C VAL A 26 35.06 4.83 12.33
N LYS A 27 34.98 6.14 12.08
CA LYS A 27 34.88 7.14 13.15
C LYS A 27 33.62 6.99 14.01
N LYS A 28 32.51 6.57 13.43
CA LYS A 28 31.26 6.33 14.15
C LYS A 28 31.35 5.12 15.08
N ALA A 29 32.17 4.13 14.73
CA ALA A 29 32.40 2.95 15.57
C ALA A 29 33.37 3.23 16.73
N ILE A 30 34.38 4.09 16.51
CA ILE A 30 35.45 4.33 17.49
C ILE A 30 35.15 5.52 18.41
N VAL A 31 34.55 6.60 17.89
CA VAL A 31 34.38 7.84 18.66
C VAL A 31 32.95 7.90 19.22
N PRO A 32 32.77 7.88 20.56
CA PRO A 32 31.45 7.99 21.16
C PRO A 32 30.81 9.34 20.79
N GLY A 33 29.53 9.31 20.43
CA GLY A 33 28.77 10.50 20.02
C GLY A 33 29.02 11.00 18.58
N TYR A 34 30.01 10.47 17.84
CA TYR A 34 30.27 10.92 16.46
C TYR A 34 29.12 10.57 15.50
N GLY A 35 28.52 11.58 14.86
CA GLY A 35 27.47 11.37 13.85
C GLY A 35 26.10 10.99 14.41
N GLN A 36 25.88 11.13 15.72
CA GLN A 36 24.55 11.03 16.34
C GLN A 36 23.74 12.32 16.13
N LYS A 37 22.42 12.19 15.99
CA LYS A 37 21.51 13.35 15.89
C LYS A 37 21.51 14.09 17.24
N GLY A 38 21.54 15.42 17.23
CA GLY A 38 21.58 16.24 18.45
C GLY A 38 22.98 16.60 18.96
N MET A 39 24.04 15.93 18.50
CA MET A 39 25.42 16.20 18.93
C MET A 39 25.98 17.57 18.50
N GLY A 40 25.23 18.31 17.66
CA GLY A 40 25.56 19.71 17.32
C GLY A 40 25.56 20.66 18.53
N ILE A 41 24.97 20.24 19.65
CA ILE A 41 24.99 20.97 20.94
C ILE A 41 26.42 21.17 21.44
N ALA A 42 27.32 20.21 21.20
CA ALA A 42 28.72 20.31 21.60
C ALA A 42 29.51 21.43 20.87
N ASN A 43 28.97 21.99 19.78
CA ASN A 43 29.60 23.07 19.01
C ASN A 43 28.55 24.07 18.50
N PRO A 44 28.04 24.98 19.38
CA PRO A 44 26.88 25.82 19.08
C PRO A 44 27.10 26.78 17.90
N LYS A 45 28.30 27.34 17.77
CA LYS A 45 28.67 28.23 16.64
C LYS A 45 28.50 27.55 15.29
N ARG A 46 28.96 26.31 15.18
CA ARG A 46 28.88 25.52 13.93
C ARG A 46 27.46 25.04 13.65
N ALA A 47 26.71 24.70 14.69
CA ALA A 47 25.30 24.35 14.56
C ALA A 47 24.47 25.53 14.02
N LEU A 48 24.69 26.73 14.56
CA LEU A 48 24.02 27.95 14.11
C LEU A 48 24.37 28.27 12.65
N TYR A 49 25.66 28.23 12.29
CA TYR A 49 26.12 28.42 10.91
C TYR A 49 25.48 27.41 9.94
N ASN A 50 25.45 26.12 10.29
CA ASN A 50 24.84 25.11 9.43
C ASN A 50 23.32 25.33 9.29
N LYS A 51 22.65 25.81 10.35
CA LYS A 51 21.21 26.13 10.31
C LYS A 51 20.94 27.30 9.38
N THR A 52 21.66 28.41 9.52
CA THR A 52 21.52 29.58 8.64
C THR A 52 21.91 29.23 7.20
N TYR A 53 23.02 28.52 6.99
CA TYR A 53 23.48 28.07 5.68
C TYR A 53 22.45 27.18 4.95
N ASN A 54 21.83 26.22 5.64
CA ASN A 54 20.80 25.36 5.06
C ASN A 54 19.46 26.08 4.84
N ALA A 55 19.18 27.16 5.57
CA ALA A 55 17.97 27.96 5.41
C ALA A 55 18.08 28.95 4.24
N THR A 56 19.26 29.51 4.00
CA THR A 56 19.48 30.56 2.99
C THR A 56 20.06 30.03 1.67
N SER A 57 20.43 28.75 1.58
CA SER A 57 20.99 28.13 0.38
C SER A 57 20.05 27.09 -0.23
N ILE A 58 19.92 27.11 -1.55
CA ILE A 58 19.13 26.16 -2.34
C ILE A 58 20.06 25.12 -2.98
N ASP A 59 19.79 23.83 -2.73
CA ASP A 59 20.50 22.73 -3.38
C ASP A 59 19.65 22.16 -4.52
N ALA A 60 19.99 22.55 -5.76
CA ALA A 60 19.28 22.14 -6.97
C ALA A 60 19.27 20.61 -7.19
N LEU A 61 20.29 19.89 -6.70
CA LEU A 61 20.32 18.42 -6.81
C LEU A 61 19.45 17.76 -5.74
N LYS A 62 19.31 18.39 -4.57
CA LYS A 62 18.38 17.94 -3.52
C LYS A 62 16.94 18.11 -3.95
N THR A 63 16.59 19.24 -4.57
CA THR A 63 15.24 19.46 -5.12
C THR A 63 14.94 18.46 -6.24
N LEU A 64 15.86 18.23 -7.19
CA LEU A 64 15.69 17.19 -8.23
C LEU A 64 15.58 15.76 -7.67
N LYS A 65 16.34 15.43 -6.61
CA LYS A 65 16.21 14.13 -5.92
C LYS A 65 14.84 13.99 -5.22
N ASN A 66 14.36 15.08 -4.62
CA ASN A 66 13.04 15.13 -3.99
C ASN A 66 11.92 15.04 -5.03
N ILE A 67 12.11 15.60 -6.23
CA ILE A 67 11.18 15.48 -7.36
C ILE A 67 11.10 14.04 -7.88
N LYS A 68 12.24 13.32 -7.95
CA LYS A 68 12.22 11.88 -8.26
C LYS A 68 11.55 11.03 -7.18
N SER A 69 11.54 11.48 -5.91
CA SER A 69 10.79 10.84 -4.83
C SER A 69 9.34 11.33 -4.68
N SER A 70 8.95 12.41 -5.36
CA SER A 70 7.60 12.99 -5.34
C SER A 70 6.73 12.53 -6.52
N LYS A 71 7.10 11.41 -7.17
CA LYS A 71 6.05 10.63 -7.82
C LYS A 71 5.07 10.25 -6.72
N ILE A 72 3.87 10.82 -6.79
CA ILE A 72 2.73 10.34 -6.01
C ILE A 72 2.67 8.85 -6.32
N ARG A 73 3.06 8.05 -5.32
CA ARG A 73 2.97 6.61 -5.34
C ARG A 73 1.60 6.27 -4.77
N PRO A 74 0.54 6.08 -5.57
CA PRO A 74 -0.69 5.47 -5.07
C PRO A 74 -0.41 4.04 -4.56
N ASP A 75 0.77 3.49 -4.85
CA ASP A 75 1.30 2.22 -4.40
C ASP A 75 2.08 2.28 -3.06
N GLU A 76 2.32 3.45 -2.46
CA GLU A 76 2.80 3.56 -1.06
C GLU A 76 1.65 3.37 -0.07
N ILE A 77 1.05 2.18 -0.15
CA ILE A 77 0.59 1.51 1.06
C ILE A 77 1.88 1.24 1.84
N SER A 78 2.12 2.01 2.90
CA SER A 78 3.24 1.76 3.82
C SER A 78 3.28 0.25 4.15
N SER A 79 4.46 -0.30 4.41
CA SER A 79 4.62 -1.69 4.88
C SER A 79 3.75 -2.02 6.11
N ASP A 80 3.23 -0.99 6.77
CA ASP A 80 2.36 -1.03 7.94
C ASP A 80 0.85 -1.04 7.63
N GLY A 81 0.46 -0.82 6.36
CA GLY A 81 -0.87 -1.12 5.84
C GLY A 81 -1.97 -0.15 6.27
N PHE A 82 -1.70 1.15 6.31
CA PHE A 82 -2.68 2.14 6.80
C PHE A 82 -3.10 3.13 5.72
N TYR A 83 -4.41 3.18 5.43
CA TYR A 83 -5.05 4.29 4.74
C TYR A 83 -5.86 5.09 5.75
N GLU A 84 -5.44 6.32 5.99
CA GLU A 84 -6.25 7.31 6.68
C GLU A 84 -7.11 8.01 5.63
N MET A 85 -8.44 7.86 5.73
CA MET A 85 -9.37 8.70 4.96
C MET A 85 -9.04 10.17 5.25
N LYS A 86 -8.83 10.97 4.19
CA LYS A 86 -8.54 12.40 4.34
C LYS A 86 -9.68 13.04 5.14
N LYS A 87 -9.36 13.74 6.23
CA LYS A 87 -10.36 14.58 6.94
C LYS A 87 -10.90 15.61 5.95
N LEU A 88 -12.20 15.59 5.72
CA LEU A 88 -12.85 16.40 4.69
C LEU A 88 -13.11 17.83 5.22
N GLY A 89 -12.81 18.82 4.38
CA GLY A 89 -13.25 20.21 4.57
C GLY A 89 -14.70 20.42 4.11
N TRP A 90 -15.25 21.62 4.32
CA TRP A 90 -16.66 21.95 4.05
C TRP A 90 -17.07 21.97 2.55
N PHE A 91 -16.14 21.74 1.62
CA PHE A 91 -16.41 21.68 0.17
C PHE A 91 -16.44 20.22 -0.33
N GLY A 92 -17.57 19.80 -0.92
CA GLY A 92 -17.78 18.46 -1.51
C GLY A 92 -19.27 18.08 -1.63
N LYS A 93 -19.62 17.17 -2.55
CA LYS A 93 -20.96 16.58 -2.68
C LYS A 93 -21.22 15.69 -1.46
N LYS A 94 -22.37 15.83 -0.80
CA LYS A 94 -22.80 14.92 0.26
C LYS A 94 -23.37 13.66 -0.39
N VAL A 95 -22.81 12.50 -0.10
CA VAL A 95 -23.32 11.19 -0.49
C VAL A 95 -24.41 10.82 0.51
N SER A 96 -25.62 10.56 0.03
CA SER A 96 -26.72 10.06 0.86
C SER A 96 -26.66 8.54 0.97
N GLU A 97 -27.38 7.96 1.93
CA GLU A 97 -27.48 6.51 2.11
C GLU A 97 -27.96 5.79 0.82
N ASN A 98 -28.80 6.45 0.04
CA ASN A 98 -29.34 5.93 -1.22
C ASN A 98 -28.33 5.94 -2.39
N ASP A 99 -27.28 6.76 -2.30
CA ASP A 99 -26.22 6.84 -3.32
C ASP A 99 -25.13 5.77 -3.10
N LEU A 100 -25.11 5.14 -1.91
CA LEU A 100 -24.17 4.09 -1.56
C LEU A 100 -24.63 2.78 -2.19
N LYS A 101 -23.77 2.12 -2.99
CA LYS A 101 -24.10 0.81 -3.57
C LYS A 101 -24.39 -0.20 -2.43
N PRO A 102 -25.63 -0.70 -2.27
CA PRO A 102 -25.94 -1.68 -1.24
C PRO A 102 -25.55 -3.07 -1.73
N SER A 103 -24.31 -3.50 -1.46
CA SER A 103 -23.91 -4.90 -1.65
C SER A 103 -22.80 -5.38 -0.70
N ASP A 104 -22.56 -4.66 0.39
CA ASP A 104 -21.76 -5.14 1.51
C ASP A 104 -22.73 -5.30 2.70
N LEU A 105 -23.15 -6.52 3.01
CA LEU A 105 -23.64 -6.85 4.36
C LEU A 105 -22.65 -6.27 5.38
N PRO A 106 -23.08 -5.86 6.59
CA PRO A 106 -22.16 -5.36 7.60
C PRO A 106 -21.24 -6.50 8.09
N VAL A 107 -20.18 -6.75 7.33
CA VAL A 107 -19.11 -7.66 7.72
C VAL A 107 -18.16 -6.82 8.56
N LYS A 108 -18.31 -6.91 9.86
CA LYS A 108 -17.28 -6.48 10.78
C LYS A 108 -16.24 -7.60 10.87
N LEU A 109 -14.95 -7.27 10.81
CA LEU A 109 -13.92 -8.25 11.16
C LEU A 109 -14.04 -8.54 12.66
N GLU A 110 -14.69 -9.65 12.98
CA GLU A 110 -14.77 -10.19 14.33
C GLU A 110 -13.90 -11.43 14.40
N VAL A 111 -12.88 -11.37 15.26
CA VAL A 111 -11.90 -12.45 15.40
C VAL A 111 -11.93 -12.90 16.84
N SER A 112 -12.10 -14.21 17.04
CA SER A 112 -11.91 -14.85 18.33
C SER A 112 -10.40 -14.94 18.61
N ILE A 113 -9.96 -14.25 19.66
CA ILE A 113 -8.54 -14.09 20.00
C ILE A 113 -8.23 -14.92 21.24
N GLU A 114 -7.22 -15.76 21.13
CA GLU A 114 -6.50 -16.31 22.28
C GLU A 114 -5.11 -15.66 22.36
N GLU A 115 -4.71 -15.28 23.57
CA GLU A 115 -3.38 -14.75 23.86
C GLU A 115 -2.53 -15.85 24.51
N GLU A 116 -1.71 -16.53 23.70
CA GLU A 116 -0.72 -17.50 24.18
C GLU A 116 0.69 -16.98 23.92
N ASN A 117 1.56 -17.01 24.94
CA ASN A 117 3.00 -16.71 24.81
C ASN A 117 3.30 -15.37 24.07
N ASN A 118 2.58 -14.29 24.42
CA ASN A 118 2.65 -12.96 23.77
C ASN A 118 2.31 -12.95 22.27
N LYS A 119 1.67 -13.99 21.74
CA LYS A 119 1.17 -14.07 20.37
C LYS A 119 -0.36 -14.10 20.39
N ARG A 120 -0.97 -13.28 19.54
CA ARG A 120 -2.42 -13.29 19.30
C ARG A 120 -2.71 -14.21 18.14
N ILE A 121 -3.54 -15.22 18.36
CA ILE A 121 -3.88 -16.23 17.36
C ILE A 121 -5.40 -16.24 17.19
N ASN A 122 -5.84 -16.42 15.94
CA ASN A 122 -7.25 -16.61 15.61
C ASN A 122 -7.59 -18.05 15.93
N THR A 123 -8.51 -18.28 16.87
CA THR A 123 -8.85 -19.63 17.32
C THR A 123 -9.48 -20.49 16.23
N LYS A 124 -10.16 -19.86 15.26
CA LYS A 124 -10.81 -20.55 14.14
C LYS A 124 -9.81 -21.01 13.09
N THR A 125 -8.81 -20.18 12.79
CA THR A 125 -7.95 -20.36 11.62
C THR A 125 -6.51 -20.72 11.96
N GLY A 126 -6.09 -20.55 13.23
CA GLY A 126 -4.71 -20.76 13.69
C GLY A 126 -3.71 -19.69 13.22
N TYR A 127 -4.17 -18.65 12.50
CA TYR A 127 -3.29 -17.59 12.01
C TYR A 127 -3.07 -16.49 13.04
N ARG A 128 -1.96 -15.76 12.89
CA ARG A 128 -1.65 -14.62 13.75
C ARG A 128 -2.63 -13.48 13.50
N VAL A 129 -3.13 -12.91 14.59
CA VAL A 129 -4.04 -11.77 14.58
C VAL A 129 -3.25 -10.48 14.76
N PHE A 130 -3.73 -9.41 14.15
CA PHE A 130 -3.18 -8.08 14.34
C PHE A 130 -3.51 -7.52 15.73
N VAL A 131 -2.87 -6.41 16.07
CA VAL A 131 -3.26 -5.63 17.25
C VAL A 131 -4.70 -5.14 17.06
N GLN A 132 -5.52 -5.21 18.11
CA GLN A 132 -6.94 -4.84 18.07
C GLN A 132 -7.17 -3.42 17.55
N SER A 133 -6.26 -2.48 17.85
CA SER A 133 -6.32 -1.11 17.32
C SER A 133 -6.30 -1.06 15.80
N LYS A 134 -5.51 -1.92 15.14
CA LYS A 134 -5.46 -2.02 13.68
C LYS A 134 -6.75 -2.59 13.10
N ILE A 135 -7.32 -3.60 13.76
CA ILE A 135 -8.60 -4.21 13.36
C ILE A 135 -9.72 -3.18 13.48
N ASN A 136 -9.79 -2.48 14.61
CA ASN A 136 -10.75 -1.40 14.83
C ASN A 136 -10.58 -0.29 13.82
N GLN A 137 -9.34 0.07 13.46
CA GLN A 137 -9.06 1.06 12.44
C GLN A 137 -9.54 0.61 11.06
N ALA A 138 -9.24 -0.63 10.65
CA ALA A 138 -9.70 -1.19 9.38
C ALA A 138 -11.23 -1.24 9.31
N ASN A 139 -11.88 -1.75 10.36
CA ASN A 139 -13.34 -1.74 10.49
C ASN A 139 -13.89 -0.31 10.41
N SER A 140 -13.28 0.65 11.10
CA SER A 140 -13.73 2.05 11.07
C SER A 140 -13.59 2.70 9.68
N ALA A 141 -12.52 2.38 8.95
CA ALA A 141 -12.30 2.91 7.60
C ALA A 141 -13.29 2.29 6.60
N PHE A 142 -13.55 0.99 6.72
CA PHE A 142 -14.55 0.28 5.92
C PHE A 142 -15.98 0.76 6.21
N LEU A 143 -16.33 0.92 7.49
CA LEU A 143 -17.61 1.49 7.88
C LEU A 143 -17.79 2.90 7.32
N LYS A 144 -16.76 3.75 7.39
CA LYS A 144 -16.82 5.10 6.83
C LYS A 144 -17.08 5.14 5.34
N SER A 145 -16.57 4.18 4.55
CA SER A 145 -16.82 4.13 3.11
C SER A 145 -18.23 3.60 2.75
N ILE A 146 -18.92 3.00 3.72
CA ILE A 146 -20.30 2.52 3.58
C ILE A 146 -21.30 3.50 4.23
N THR A 147 -20.84 4.44 5.05
CA THR A 147 -21.70 5.48 5.64
C THR A 147 -21.73 6.76 4.78
N PRO A 148 -22.80 7.56 4.88
CA PRO A 148 -22.88 8.88 4.27
C PRO A 148 -21.66 9.75 4.58
N HIS A 149 -20.95 10.19 3.54
CA HIS A 149 -19.76 11.03 3.66
C HIS A 149 -19.74 12.11 2.58
N ARG A 150 -18.73 12.99 2.62
CA ARG A 150 -18.57 14.06 1.61
C ARG A 150 -17.47 13.69 0.62
N GLU A 151 -17.76 13.82 -0.67
CA GLU A 151 -16.83 13.53 -1.74
C GLU A 151 -16.44 14.81 -2.48
N LYS A 152 -15.16 14.97 -2.80
CA LYS A 152 -14.69 16.14 -3.56
C LYS A 152 -14.77 15.92 -5.07
N ASN A 153 -14.19 14.82 -5.55
CA ASN A 153 -13.99 14.51 -6.97
C ASN A 153 -14.15 13.01 -7.23
N GLN A 154 -14.51 12.61 -8.45
CA GLN A 154 -14.67 11.20 -8.87
C GLN A 154 -13.48 10.29 -8.51
N LYS A 155 -12.25 10.82 -8.58
CA LYS A 155 -11.04 10.08 -8.17
C LYS A 155 -11.02 9.75 -6.67
N ASP A 156 -11.46 10.68 -5.82
CA ASP A 156 -11.49 10.46 -4.38
C ASP A 156 -12.58 9.44 -4.03
N VAL A 157 -13.76 9.51 -4.67
CA VAL A 157 -14.84 8.50 -4.55
C VAL A 157 -14.30 7.09 -4.75
N LEU A 158 -13.53 6.93 -5.82
CA LEU A 158 -13.02 5.64 -6.21
C LEU A 158 -11.93 5.14 -5.26
N ILE A 159 -11.07 6.03 -4.76
CA ILE A 159 -10.07 5.69 -3.75
C ILE A 159 -10.72 5.33 -2.41
N ASP A 160 -11.73 6.09 -1.98
CA ASP A 160 -12.51 5.84 -0.77
C ASP A 160 -13.30 4.53 -0.85
N TYR A 161 -13.65 4.09 -2.06
CA TYR A 161 -14.21 2.76 -2.31
C TYR A 161 -13.15 1.64 -2.28
N ILE A 162 -12.04 1.81 -3.01
CA ILE A 162 -11.03 0.77 -3.24
C ILE A 162 -10.23 0.47 -1.98
N ASN A 163 -9.70 1.50 -1.33
CA ASN A 163 -8.70 1.32 -0.29
C ASN A 163 -9.29 0.58 0.93
N PRO A 164 -10.40 1.01 1.55
CA PRO A 164 -10.95 0.31 2.71
C PRO A 164 -11.25 -1.16 2.44
N ARG A 165 -11.80 -1.50 1.27
CA ARG A 165 -12.04 -2.89 0.84
C ARG A 165 -10.75 -3.69 0.70
N PHE A 166 -9.73 -3.10 0.07
CA PHE A 166 -8.44 -3.76 -0.08
C PHE A 166 -7.78 -4.03 1.27
N TYR A 167 -7.77 -3.05 2.17
CA TYR A 167 -7.20 -3.22 3.51
C TYR A 167 -7.97 -4.25 4.33
N PHE A 168 -9.29 -4.17 4.31
CA PHE A 168 -10.15 -5.16 4.96
C PHE A 168 -9.85 -6.57 4.45
N GLY A 169 -9.84 -6.76 3.12
CA GLY A 169 -9.54 -8.05 2.51
C GLY A 169 -8.10 -8.53 2.78
N LEU A 170 -7.11 -7.64 2.81
CA LEU A 170 -5.74 -7.96 3.18
C LEU A 170 -5.62 -8.41 4.64
N MET A 171 -6.34 -7.75 5.56
CA MET A 171 -6.37 -8.14 6.96
C MET A 171 -7.03 -9.51 7.12
N ALA A 172 -8.20 -9.71 6.52
CA ALA A 172 -8.91 -10.99 6.49
C ALA A 172 -8.01 -12.12 5.98
N TYR A 173 -7.33 -11.92 4.83
CA TYR A 173 -6.38 -12.87 4.27
C TYR A 173 -5.24 -13.24 5.23
N ARG A 174 -4.67 -12.25 5.93
CA ARG A 174 -3.57 -12.49 6.87
C ARG A 174 -4.02 -13.17 8.15
N MET A 175 -5.29 -13.03 8.53
CA MET A 175 -5.93 -13.68 9.66
C MET A 175 -6.55 -15.05 9.31
N GLY A 176 -6.42 -15.50 8.06
CA GLY A 176 -6.94 -16.80 7.60
C GLY A 176 -8.43 -16.82 7.26
N GLU A 177 -9.11 -15.68 7.31
CA GLU A 177 -10.52 -15.53 6.94
C GLU A 177 -10.64 -15.38 5.42
N TYR A 178 -10.36 -16.46 4.68
CA TYR A 178 -10.22 -16.43 3.22
C TYR A 178 -11.53 -16.12 2.49
N GLU A 179 -12.67 -16.58 3.01
CA GLU A 179 -13.98 -16.29 2.41
C GLU A 179 -14.30 -14.78 2.43
N LEU A 180 -14.09 -14.13 3.58
CA LEU A 180 -14.27 -12.68 3.72
C LEU A 180 -13.27 -11.91 2.86
N ALA A 181 -12.03 -12.39 2.77
CA ALA A 181 -11.01 -11.79 1.92
C ALA A 181 -11.40 -11.88 0.43
N GLU A 182 -11.88 -13.05 -0.02
CA GLU A 182 -12.34 -13.27 -1.39
C GLU A 182 -13.50 -12.34 -1.74
N GLN A 183 -14.53 -12.27 -0.90
CA GLN A 183 -15.71 -11.40 -1.13
C GLN A 183 -15.33 -9.93 -1.35
N GLN A 184 -14.37 -9.42 -0.57
CA GLN A 184 -13.97 -8.01 -0.64
C GLN A 184 -12.96 -7.74 -1.75
N LEU A 185 -11.99 -8.63 -1.97
CA LEU A 185 -10.99 -8.46 -3.01
C LEU A 185 -11.55 -8.69 -4.42
N PHE A 186 -12.53 -9.59 -4.57
CA PHE A 186 -13.18 -9.85 -5.84
C PHE A 186 -13.88 -8.61 -6.40
N LYS A 187 -14.45 -7.76 -5.54
CA LYS A 187 -15.04 -6.46 -5.92
C LYS A 187 -14.03 -5.47 -6.51
N LEU A 188 -12.74 -5.72 -6.32
CA LEU A 188 -11.66 -4.85 -6.75
C LEU A 188 -10.96 -5.34 -8.01
N VAL A 189 -11.45 -6.40 -8.65
CA VAL A 189 -10.74 -7.05 -9.77
C VAL A 189 -10.45 -6.07 -10.90
N TYR A 190 -11.45 -5.28 -11.30
CA TYR A 190 -11.30 -4.25 -12.31
C TYR A 190 -10.88 -2.89 -11.76
N LEU A 191 -10.48 -2.79 -10.50
CA LEU A 191 -10.15 -1.51 -9.88
C LEU A 191 -8.70 -1.43 -9.43
N MET A 192 -8.12 -2.53 -8.94
CA MET A 192 -6.82 -2.54 -8.29
C MET A 192 -5.99 -3.78 -8.63
N PRO A 193 -4.90 -3.66 -9.41
CA PRO A 193 -4.03 -4.78 -9.78
C PRO A 193 -3.43 -5.54 -8.58
N LYS A 194 -3.17 -4.82 -7.47
CA LYS A 194 -2.67 -5.45 -6.23
C LYS A 194 -3.71 -6.41 -5.61
N ALA A 195 -5.00 -6.10 -5.71
CA ALA A 195 -6.06 -6.99 -5.25
C ALA A 195 -6.06 -8.30 -6.05
N ASN A 196 -5.88 -8.21 -7.37
CA ASN A 196 -5.80 -9.39 -8.26
C ASN A 196 -4.65 -10.33 -7.86
N ARG A 197 -3.46 -9.78 -7.61
CA ARG A 197 -2.30 -10.57 -7.16
C ARG A 197 -2.55 -11.23 -5.80
N LEU A 198 -3.16 -10.50 -4.87
CA LEU A 198 -3.51 -11.03 -3.55
C LEU A 198 -4.54 -12.16 -3.64
N LEU A 199 -5.56 -11.98 -4.47
CA LEU A 199 -6.61 -12.96 -4.69
C LEU A 199 -6.06 -14.21 -5.42
N ALA A 200 -5.17 -14.04 -6.39
CA ALA A 200 -4.46 -15.15 -7.02
C ALA A 200 -3.59 -15.93 -6.03
N MET A 201 -2.94 -15.26 -5.06
CA MET A 201 -2.21 -15.94 -3.99
C MET A 201 -3.15 -16.73 -3.07
N LEU A 202 -4.31 -16.17 -2.72
CA LEU A 202 -5.34 -16.83 -1.94
C LEU A 202 -5.81 -18.11 -2.64
N TYR A 203 -6.20 -18.01 -3.92
CA TYR A 203 -6.68 -19.17 -4.69
C TYR A 203 -5.62 -20.26 -4.86
N ARG A 204 -4.35 -19.90 -5.02
CA ARG A 204 -3.25 -20.88 -5.03
C ARG A 204 -3.15 -21.67 -3.72
N LYS A 205 -3.40 -21.04 -2.57
CA LYS A 205 -3.43 -21.74 -1.26
C LYS A 205 -4.58 -22.74 -1.19
N GLU A 206 -5.72 -22.42 -1.78
CA GLU A 206 -6.91 -23.29 -1.83
C GLU A 206 -6.85 -24.35 -2.95
N LYS A 207 -5.76 -24.39 -3.73
CA LYS A 207 -5.60 -25.23 -4.93
C LYS A 207 -6.63 -24.91 -6.04
N ARG A 208 -7.00 -23.63 -6.16
CA ARG A 208 -7.87 -23.05 -7.19
C ARG A 208 -7.01 -22.32 -8.23
N TYR A 209 -6.30 -23.07 -9.05
CA TYR A 209 -5.31 -22.55 -9.99
C TYR A 209 -5.95 -21.86 -11.20
N HIS A 210 -7.05 -22.39 -11.74
CA HIS A 210 -7.76 -21.74 -12.84
C HIS A 210 -8.39 -20.40 -12.39
N ASP A 211 -8.99 -20.34 -11.20
CA ASP A 211 -9.50 -19.08 -10.62
C ASP A 211 -8.39 -18.02 -10.48
N ALA A 212 -7.18 -18.45 -10.07
CA ALA A 212 -6.02 -17.56 -9.96
C ALA A 212 -5.59 -17.00 -11.32
N TYR A 213 -5.68 -17.79 -12.39
CA TYR A 213 -5.45 -17.33 -13.76
C TYR A 213 -6.54 -16.34 -14.20
N LEU A 214 -7.82 -16.68 -14.01
CA LEU A 214 -8.95 -15.86 -14.43
C LEU A 214 -8.89 -14.45 -13.84
N VAL A 215 -8.66 -14.33 -12.53
CA VAL A 215 -8.58 -13.02 -11.87
C VAL A 215 -7.47 -12.13 -12.42
N ILE A 216 -6.31 -12.71 -12.74
CA ILE A 216 -5.16 -11.97 -13.28
C ILE A 216 -5.47 -11.53 -14.73
N LYS A 217 -6.03 -12.44 -15.54
CA LYS A 217 -6.43 -12.15 -16.92
C LYS A 217 -7.52 -11.07 -16.99
N GLU A 218 -8.54 -11.18 -16.17
CA GLU A 218 -9.65 -10.21 -16.13
C GLU A 218 -9.19 -8.87 -15.57
N GLY A 219 -8.36 -8.88 -14.54
CA GLY A 219 -7.77 -7.68 -13.98
C GLY A 219 -6.96 -6.84 -14.97
N GLN A 220 -6.32 -7.47 -15.96
CA GLN A 220 -5.55 -6.77 -17.00
C GLN A 220 -6.44 -5.92 -17.92
N GLN A 221 -7.68 -6.36 -18.14
CA GLN A 221 -8.64 -5.70 -19.04
C GLN A 221 -9.21 -4.41 -18.44
N SER A 222 -8.89 -4.09 -17.18
CA SER A 222 -9.37 -2.88 -16.52
C SER A 222 -8.78 -1.60 -17.09
N THR A 223 -9.64 -0.75 -17.64
CA THR A 223 -9.31 0.63 -18.04
C THR A 223 -9.08 1.54 -16.82
N VAL A 224 -9.88 1.35 -15.76
CA VAL A 224 -9.79 2.12 -14.53
C VAL A 224 -8.44 1.95 -13.84
N ALA A 225 -7.96 0.71 -13.77
CA ALA A 225 -6.66 0.38 -13.20
C ALA A 225 -5.51 0.98 -14.04
N GLN A 226 -5.64 0.98 -15.36
CA GLN A 226 -4.67 1.63 -16.27
C GLN A 226 -4.53 3.12 -15.96
N HIS A 227 -5.62 3.82 -15.64
CA HIS A 227 -5.56 5.25 -15.30
C HIS A 227 -5.05 5.53 -13.87
N LEU A 228 -5.40 4.71 -12.88
CA LEU A 228 -5.07 4.97 -11.47
C LEU A 228 -3.75 4.35 -11.01
N TYR A 229 -3.36 3.22 -11.59
CA TYR A 229 -2.30 2.34 -11.10
C TYR A 229 -1.29 1.98 -12.19
N THR A 230 -0.97 2.93 -13.08
CA THR A 230 -0.09 2.79 -14.25
C THR A 230 1.20 2.01 -14.00
N LEU A 231 1.87 2.24 -12.87
CA LEU A 231 3.15 1.60 -12.53
C LEU A 231 3.04 0.16 -12.01
N SER A 232 1.82 -0.31 -11.74
CA SER A 232 1.58 -1.60 -11.07
C SER A 232 0.64 -2.52 -11.85
N LEU A 233 0.43 -2.23 -13.13
CA LEU A 233 -0.39 -3.03 -14.04
C LEU A 233 0.09 -4.48 -14.12
N ILE A 234 -0.83 -5.35 -14.51
CA ILE A 234 -0.58 -6.76 -14.73
C ILE A 234 0.13 -6.89 -16.08
N SER A 235 1.30 -7.55 -16.08
CA SER A 235 2.04 -7.81 -17.32
C SER A 235 1.55 -9.08 -18.01
N ASP A 236 1.79 -9.18 -19.32
CA ASP A 236 1.48 -10.38 -20.09
C ASP A 236 2.25 -11.61 -19.55
N GLU A 237 3.46 -11.41 -19.04
CA GLU A 237 4.24 -12.47 -18.38
C GLU A 237 3.54 -13.02 -17.12
N GLU A 238 2.90 -12.17 -16.31
CA GLU A 238 2.18 -12.62 -15.11
C GLU A 238 1.01 -13.54 -15.50
N ILE A 239 0.32 -13.23 -16.60
CA ILE A 239 -0.80 -14.00 -17.11
C ILE A 239 -0.34 -15.33 -17.69
N LEU A 240 0.74 -15.31 -18.48
CA LEU A 240 1.31 -16.52 -19.05
C LEU A 240 1.73 -17.50 -17.94
N LYS A 241 2.46 -17.01 -16.93
CA LYS A 241 2.85 -17.81 -15.76
C LYS A 241 1.65 -18.35 -14.98
N ALA A 242 0.59 -17.55 -14.82
CA ALA A 242 -0.62 -18.00 -14.15
C ALA A 242 -1.36 -19.08 -14.96
N LYS A 243 -1.40 -18.94 -16.29
CA LYS A 243 -2.00 -19.90 -17.21
C LYS A 243 -1.26 -21.23 -17.20
N GLU A 244 0.06 -21.20 -17.41
CA GLU A 244 0.91 -22.40 -17.38
C GLU A 244 0.77 -23.15 -16.05
N LEU A 245 0.70 -22.42 -14.93
CA LEU A 245 0.52 -23.02 -13.62
C LEU A 245 -0.85 -23.69 -13.48
N ALA A 246 -1.91 -23.09 -14.02
CA ALA A 246 -3.25 -23.69 -14.04
C ALA A 246 -3.30 -24.95 -14.91
N ASP A 247 -2.73 -24.89 -16.12
CA ASP A 247 -2.67 -26.02 -17.05
C ASP A 247 -1.89 -27.20 -16.44
N ASN A 248 -0.72 -26.92 -15.83
CA ASN A 248 0.10 -27.93 -15.17
C ASN A 248 -0.57 -28.59 -13.95
N ARG A 249 -1.52 -27.89 -13.30
CA ARG A 249 -2.19 -28.34 -12.07
C ARG A 249 -3.64 -28.73 -12.28
N GLN A 250 -4.11 -28.83 -13.53
CA GLN A 250 -5.51 -29.08 -13.88
C GLN A 250 -6.11 -30.29 -13.17
N LYS A 251 -5.35 -31.39 -13.00
CA LYS A 251 -5.83 -32.61 -12.32
C LYS A 251 -6.21 -32.42 -10.85
N ASN A 252 -5.61 -31.45 -10.17
CA ASN A 252 -5.82 -31.18 -8.74
C ASN A 252 -6.57 -29.87 -8.50
N ASP A 253 -7.13 -29.28 -9.56
CA ASP A 253 -7.74 -27.98 -9.50
C ASP A 253 -9.12 -28.02 -8.85
N LYS A 254 -9.38 -27.10 -7.93
CA LYS A 254 -10.64 -26.98 -7.18
C LYS A 254 -11.39 -25.69 -7.49
N SER A 255 -11.12 -25.11 -8.66
CA SER A 255 -11.66 -23.83 -9.10
C SER A 255 -13.18 -23.79 -9.10
N LYS A 256 -13.73 -22.62 -8.74
CA LYS A 256 -15.17 -22.40 -8.54
C LYS A 256 -15.71 -21.22 -9.34
N LEU A 257 -14.83 -20.31 -9.79
CA LEU A 257 -15.26 -19.11 -10.49
C LEU A 257 -15.63 -19.43 -11.93
N HIS A 258 -16.68 -18.75 -12.38
CA HIS A 258 -17.09 -18.77 -13.78
C HIS A 258 -16.97 -17.36 -14.38
N ILE A 259 -16.74 -17.27 -15.69
CA ILE A 259 -16.55 -16.00 -16.40
C ILE A 259 -17.73 -15.02 -16.19
N SER A 260 -18.95 -15.54 -16.09
CA SER A 260 -20.18 -14.76 -15.85
C SER A 260 -20.17 -13.97 -14.54
N MET A 261 -19.43 -14.42 -13.53
CA MET A 261 -19.28 -13.68 -12.26
C MET A 261 -18.54 -12.37 -12.45
N PHE A 262 -17.64 -12.30 -13.44
CA PHE A 262 -16.86 -11.11 -13.75
C PHE A 262 -17.65 -10.09 -14.60
N GLU A 263 -18.58 -10.54 -15.43
CA GLU A 263 -19.44 -9.66 -16.23
C GLU A 263 -20.27 -8.72 -15.35
N ASN A 264 -20.71 -9.20 -14.18
CA ASN A 264 -21.41 -8.38 -13.19
C ASN A 264 -20.53 -7.28 -12.58
N LEU A 265 -19.21 -7.48 -12.52
CA LEU A 265 -18.26 -6.50 -11.99
C LEU A 265 -17.84 -5.43 -13.01
N ARG A 266 -18.04 -5.68 -14.31
CA ARG A 266 -17.72 -4.71 -15.37
C ARG A 266 -18.77 -3.59 -15.50
N LYS A 267 -19.98 -3.83 -15.00
CA LYS A 267 -21.12 -2.89 -15.01
C LYS A 267 -20.99 -1.87 -13.87
#